data_AF-A0A954YQS0-F1
#
_entry.id   AF-A0A954YQS0-F1
#
_cell.length_a   1.000
_cell.length_b   1.000
_cell.length_c   1.000
_cell.angle_alpha   90.00
_cell.angle_beta   90.00
_cell.angle_gamma   90.00
#
_symmetry.space_group_name_H-M   'P 1'
#
loop_
_entity.id
_entity.type
_entity.pdbx_description
1 polymer ?
#
loop_
_entity_poly.entity_id
_entity_poly.type
_entity_poly.pdbx_seq_one_letter_code
_entity_poly.pdbx_strand_id
1 'polypeptide(L)' 'MNLQVNDHERELLVKLIDREVTDLSAEIRHTNTHDYRADLNTYRDQLRSLSERLVSCDQGATS' A
#
# COMPACT_ATOMS: atom_id res chain seq x y z
N MET A 1 4.50 17.85 5.93
CA MET A 1 3.23 18.01 5.19
C MET A 1 2.20 17.15 5.90
N ASN A 2 1.22 17.74 6.57
CA ASN A 2 0.20 16.99 7.30
C ASN A 2 -1.00 16.82 6.37
N LEU A 3 -1.08 15.68 5.69
CA LEU A 3 -2.20 15.36 4.82
C LEU A 3 -3.37 14.98 5.72
N GLN A 4 -4.37 15.85 5.84
CA GLN A 4 -5.63 15.47 6.46
C GLN A 4 -6.45 14.72 5.43
N VAL A 5 -6.74 13.46 5.72
CA VAL A 5 -7.47 12.54 4.85
C VAL A 5 -8.75 12.19 5.58
N ASN A 6 -9.90 12.48 4.98
CA ASN A 6 -11.19 12.06 5.54
C ASN A 6 -11.43 10.55 5.34
N ASP A 7 -12.46 10.00 5.97
CA ASP A 7 -12.71 8.55 5.95
C ASP A 7 -12.96 8.00 4.54
N HIS A 8 -13.61 8.78 3.68
CA HIS A 8 -13.86 8.41 2.29
C HIS A 8 -12.59 8.43 1.44
N GLU A 9 -11.76 9.46 1.59
CA GLU A 9 -10.46 9.56 0.93
C GLU A 9 -9.51 8.44 1.40
N ARG A 10 -9.57 8.10 2.69
CA ARG A 10 -8.79 6.98 3.26
C ARG A 10 -9.23 5.65 2.69
N GLU A 11 -10.53 5.38 2.63
CA GLU A 11 -11.07 4.17 2.01
C GLU A 11 -10.65 4.06 0.54
N LEU A 12 -10.72 5.18 -0.20
CA LEU A 12 -10.29 5.25 -1.59
C LEU A 12 -8.79 4.98 -1.75
N LEU A 13 -7.95 5.56 -0.88
CA LEU A 13 -6.51 5.30 -0.87
C LEU A 13 -6.20 3.83 -0.56
N VAL A 14 -6.88 3.22 0.42
CA VAL A 14 -6.71 1.79 0.74
C VAL A 14 -7.05 0.93 -0.47
N LYS A 15 -8.17 1.19 -1.16
CA LYS A 15 -8.55 0.46 -2.38
C LYS A 15 -7.54 0.61 -3.51
N LEU A 16 -7.02 1.82 -3.71
CA LEU A 16 -5.99 2.09 -4.73
C LEU A 16 -4.69 1.35 -4.42
N ILE A 17 -4.27 1.38 -3.16
CA ILE A 17 -3.05 0.68 -2.71
C ILE A 17 -3.21 -0.83 -2.86
N ASP A 18 -4.37 -1.39 -2.51
CA ASP A 18 -4.63 -2.83 -2.63
C ASP A 18 -4.60 -3.33 -4.08
N ARG A 19 -5.17 -2.52 -5.00
CA ARG A 19 -5.07 -2.78 -6.44
C ARG A 19 -3.60 -2.76 -6.90
N GLU A 20 -2.85 -1.73 -6.52
CA GLU A 20 -1.44 -1.61 -6.91
C GLU A 20 -0.60 -2.78 -6.38
N VAL A 21 -0.84 -3.20 -5.14
CA VAL A 21 -0.18 -4.39 -4.55
C VAL A 21 -0.50 -5.66 -5.34
N THR A 22 -1.73 -5.80 -5.84
CA THR A 22 -2.14 -6.92 -6.68
C THR A 22 -1.41 -6.90 -8.02
N ASP A 23 -1.37 -5.74 -8.68
CA ASP A 23 -0.70 -5.54 -9.96
C ASP A 23 0.82 -5.81 -9.84
N LEU A 24 1.46 -5.28 -8.79
CA LEU A 24 2.87 -5.55 -8.49
C LEU A 24 3.14 -7.03 -8.20
N SER A 25 2.22 -7.72 -7.54
CA SER A 25 2.38 -9.16 -7.26
C SER A 25 2.36 -9.98 -8.55
N ALA A 26 1.55 -9.58 -9.53
CA ALA A 26 1.57 -10.17 -10.86
C ALA A 26 2.88 -9.83 -11.60
N GLU A 27 3.33 -8.58 -11.55
CA GLU A 27 4.59 -8.16 -12.19
C GLU A 27 5.80 -8.93 -11.64
N ILE A 28 5.94 -8.98 -10.31
CA ILE A 28 7.01 -9.72 -9.59
C ILE A 28 7.09 -11.18 -10.04
N ARG A 29 5.94 -11.81 -10.30
CA ARG A 29 5.87 -13.21 -10.75
C ARG A 29 6.46 -13.39 -12.15
N HIS A 30 6.38 -12.36 -12.98
CA HIS A 30 6.88 -12.37 -14.36
C HIS A 30 8.28 -11.75 -14.50
N THR A 31 8.85 -11.19 -13.43
CA THR A 31 10.19 -10.62 -13.42
C THR A 31 11.28 -11.67 -13.19
N ASN A 32 12.17 -11.84 -14.18
CA ASN A 32 13.33 -12.76 -14.10
C ASN A 32 14.61 -12.10 -13.58
N THR A 33 14.71 -10.77 -13.63
CA THR A 33 15.87 -10.03 -13.13
C THR A 33 15.82 -9.94 -11.61
N HIS A 34 16.81 -10.52 -10.94
CA HIS A 34 16.85 -10.62 -9.47
C HIS A 34 16.74 -9.25 -8.78
N ASP A 35 17.56 -8.28 -9.20
CA ASP A 35 17.62 -6.98 -8.53
C ASP A 35 16.33 -6.19 -8.72
N TYR A 36 15.79 -6.17 -9.96
CA TYR A 36 14.50 -5.53 -10.24
C TYR A 36 13.35 -6.22 -9.48
N ARG A 37 13.38 -7.54 -9.34
CA ARG A 37 12.41 -8.28 -8.54
C ARG A 37 12.52 -7.89 -7.05
N ALA A 38 13.72 -7.67 -6.53
CA ALA A 38 13.93 -7.22 -5.15
C ALA A 38 13.36 -5.80 -4.93
N ASP A 39 13.56 -4.90 -5.88
CA ASP A 39 12.99 -3.54 -5.85
C ASP A 39 11.46 -3.57 -5.85
N LEU A 40 10.86 -4.38 -6.72
CA LEU A 40 9.40 -4.55 -6.76
C LEU A 40 8.82 -5.14 -5.47
N ASN A 41 9.51 -6.11 -4.84
CA ASN A 41 9.09 -6.61 -3.54
C ASN A 41 9.17 -5.52 -2.46
N THR A 42 10.25 -4.74 -2.45
CA THR A 42 10.42 -3.61 -1.52
C THR A 42 9.28 -2.61 -1.67
N TYR A 43 8.94 -2.25 -2.91
CA TYR A 43 7.86 -1.31 -3.20
C TYR A 43 6.49 -1.86 -2.75
N ARG A 44 6.19 -3.13 -3.06
CA ARG A 44 4.96 -3.81 -2.60
C ARG A 44 4.84 -3.80 -1.07
N ASP A 45 5.94 -4.09 -0.37
CA ASP A 45 5.92 -4.19 1.09
C ASP A 45 5.76 -2.81 1.75
N GLN A 46 6.34 -1.75 1.15
CA GLN A 46 6.08 -0.36 1.56
C GLN A 46 4.61 0.04 1.37
N LEU A 47 4.00 -0.32 0.25
CA LEU A 47 2.58 -0.06 -0.01
C LEU A 47 1.67 -0.80 0.98
N ARG A 48 1.96 -2.07 1.28
CA ARG A 48 1.23 -2.82 2.32
C ARG A 48 1.31 -2.13 3.68
N SER A 49 2.52 -1.75 4.10
CA SER A 49 2.72 -1.03 5.36
C SER A 49 1.96 0.31 5.41
N LEU A 50 1.90 1.03 4.28
CA LEU A 50 1.13 2.26 4.17
C LEU A 50 -0.38 1.99 4.33
N SER A 51 -0.90 0.96 3.67
CA SER A 51 -2.31 0.56 3.79
C SER A 51 -2.67 0.19 5.23
N GLU A 52 -1.84 -0.63 5.89
CA GLU A 52 -2.04 -1.02 7.30
C GLU A 52 -2.07 0.20 8.23
N ARG A 53 -1.19 1.19 8.00
CA ARG A 53 -1.19 2.44 8.78
C ARG A 53 -2.42 3.29 8.51
N LEU A 54 -2.90 3.34 7.27
CA LEU A 54 -4.14 4.04 6.92
C LEU A 54 -5.34 3.40 7.62
N VAL A 55 -5.43 2.07 7.64
CA VAL A 55 -6.48 1.34 8.37
C VAL A 55 -6.34 1.52 9.89
N SER A 56 -5.13 1.48 10.43
CA SER A 56 -4.90 1.55 11.89
C SER A 56 -5.14 2.94 12.48
N CYS A 57 -4.93 4.01 11.71
CA CYS A 57 -5.25 5.38 12.17
C CYS A 57 -6.75 5.60 12.46
N ASP A 58 -7.62 4.73 11.94
CA ASP A 58 -9.06 4.75 12.21
C ASP A 58 -9.38 4.37 13.68
N GLN A 59 -8.58 3.51 14.30
CA GLN A 59 -8.81 3.02 15.67
C GLN A 59 -8.35 3.99 16.77
N GLY A 60 -7.77 5.14 16.40
CA GLY A 60 -7.25 6.14 17.34
C GLY A 60 -8.20 7.29 17.69
N ALA A 61 -9.40 7.35 17.10
CA ALA A 61 -10.35 8.44 17.29
C ALA A 61 -11.48 8.14 18.30
N THR A 62 -11.46 6.97 18.95
CA THR A 62 -12.42 6.55 19.97
C THR A 62 -11.72 6.25 21.30
N SER A 63 -11.21 7.27 21.97
CA SER A 63 -10.84 7.21 23.41
C SER A 63 -10.99 8.57 24.05
#